data_AF-A0A0Q8CCX6-F1
#
_entry.id   AF-A0A0Q8CCX6-F1
#
_cell.length_a   1.000
_cell.length_b   1.000
_cell.length_c   1.000
_cell.angle_alpha   90.00
_cell.angle_beta   90.00
_cell.angle_gamma   90.00
#
_symmetry.space_group_name_H-M   'P 1'
#
loop_
_entity.id
_entity.type
_entity.pdbx_description
1 polymer ?
#
loop_
_entity_poly.entity_id
_entity_poly.type
_entity_poly.pdbx_seq_one_letter_code
_entity_poly.pdbx_strand_id
1 'polypeptide(L)'
;MQTFLPYADLARSAAALDQSRLGKQRVETLQVMRALTLPGYGWQHHPVVRMWRGFRPALMAYQDAICDEWVARGHADTCRVKTLADLDLVPEDGEAYRRGDFPWPAWIGDEELHRSHRSNLLRKDPVLYAELAADVPDDLPYVWPAASV
;
A
#
# COMPACT_ATOMS: atom_id res chain seq x y z
N MET A 1 8.02 -3.27 6.27
CA MET A 1 7.04 -2.30 5.77
C MET A 1 6.24 -3.04 4.73
N GLN A 2 4.93 -3.13 4.95
CA GLN A 2 4.01 -3.96 4.17
C GLN A 2 3.30 -3.13 3.09
N THR A 3 3.19 -1.83 3.28
CA THR A 3 2.81 -0.85 2.26
C THR A 3 3.82 0.29 2.19
N PHE A 4 4.27 0.67 0.99
CA PHE A 4 5.18 1.80 0.77
C PHE A 4 4.46 2.94 0.05
N LEU A 5 4.45 4.12 0.69
CA LEU A 5 3.87 5.35 0.16
C LEU A 5 4.84 6.52 0.36
N PRO A 6 5.95 6.58 -0.42
CA PRO A 6 6.88 7.71 -0.36
C PRO A 6 6.28 9.03 -0.85
N TYR A 7 5.11 8.98 -1.50
CA TYR A 7 4.34 10.14 -1.99
C TYR A 7 2.83 9.92 -1.79
N ALA A 8 2.07 11.02 -1.74
CA ALA A 8 0.60 10.96 -1.68
C ALA A 8 -0.03 10.32 -2.92
N ASP A 9 0.61 10.49 -4.08
CA ASP A 9 0.19 9.87 -5.33
C ASP A 9 0.60 8.39 -5.38
N LEU A 10 -0.37 7.50 -5.58
CA LEU A 10 -0.18 6.05 -5.55
C LEU A 10 0.68 5.56 -6.73
N ALA A 11 0.50 6.14 -7.92
CA ALA A 11 1.25 5.76 -9.11
C ALA A 11 2.71 6.20 -8.98
N ARG A 12 2.96 7.42 -8.50
CA ARG A 12 4.30 7.91 -8.18
C ARG A 12 4.97 7.06 -7.10
N SER A 13 4.20 6.65 -6.08
CA SER A 13 4.68 5.74 -5.04
C SER A 13 5.06 4.37 -5.59
N ALA A 14 4.28 3.80 -6.50
CA ALA A 14 4.59 2.53 -7.16
C ALA A 14 5.86 2.65 -8.04
N ALA A 15 5.92 3.68 -8.89
CA ALA A 15 7.04 3.91 -9.81
C ALA A 15 8.38 4.09 -9.07
N ALA A 16 8.35 4.67 -7.87
CA ALA A 16 9.53 4.87 -7.04
C ALA A 16 10.17 3.57 -6.53
N LEU A 17 9.43 2.46 -6.48
CA LEU A 17 9.93 1.21 -5.92
C LEU A 17 10.82 0.48 -6.93
N ASP A 18 11.90 -0.10 -6.43
CA ASP A 18 12.63 -1.12 -7.16
C ASP A 18 11.77 -2.37 -7.40
N GLN A 19 12.19 -3.20 -8.34
CA GLN A 19 11.45 -4.38 -8.77
C GLN A 19 11.15 -5.35 -7.61
N SER A 20 12.09 -5.58 -6.68
CA SER A 20 11.90 -6.52 -5.58
C SER A 20 10.83 -6.02 -4.61
N ARG A 21 10.91 -4.74 -4.21
CA ARG A 21 9.92 -4.13 -3.31
C ARG A 21 8.57 -4.00 -4.00
N LEU A 22 8.49 -3.56 -5.25
CA LEU A 22 7.25 -3.50 -6.02
C LEU A 22 6.58 -4.87 -6.14
N GLY A 23 7.35 -5.91 -6.49
CA GLY A 23 6.84 -7.28 -6.58
C GLY A 23 6.26 -7.77 -5.25
N LYS A 24 6.93 -7.45 -4.14
CA LYS A 24 6.48 -7.78 -2.80
C LYS A 24 5.22 -7.01 -2.39
N GLN A 25 5.10 -5.74 -2.77
CA GLN A 25 3.92 -4.92 -2.50
C GLN A 25 2.63 -5.52 -3.05
N ARG A 26 2.67 -6.17 -4.22
CA ARG A 26 1.50 -6.88 -4.77
C ARG A 26 0.99 -8.00 -3.86
N VAL A 27 1.91 -8.78 -3.30
CA VAL A 27 1.59 -9.93 -2.46
C VAL A 27 1.16 -9.49 -1.06
N GLU A 28 1.88 -8.54 -0.46
CA GLU A 28 1.56 -8.04 0.88
C GLU A 28 0.22 -7.30 0.90
N THR A 29 -0.11 -6.54 -0.15
CA THR A 29 -1.41 -5.85 -0.26
C THR A 29 -2.57 -6.84 -0.34
N LEU A 30 -2.43 -7.91 -1.13
CA LEU A 30 -3.39 -9.04 -1.13
C LEU A 30 -3.54 -9.67 0.26
N GLN A 31 -2.44 -9.86 1.00
CA GLN A 31 -2.49 -10.41 2.37
C GLN A 31 -3.21 -9.46 3.34
N VAL A 32 -3.05 -8.14 3.18
CA VAL A 32 -3.78 -7.14 3.96
C VAL A 32 -5.27 -7.18 3.62
N MET A 33 -5.64 -7.25 2.34
CA MET A 33 -7.04 -7.37 1.92
C MET A 33 -7.69 -8.60 2.58
N ARG A 34 -7.03 -9.76 2.49
CA ARG A 34 -7.49 -11.00 3.16
C ARG A 34 -7.64 -10.86 4.66
N ALA A 35 -6.70 -10.19 5.32
CA ALA A 35 -6.81 -9.93 6.75
C ALA A 35 -8.01 -9.04 7.10
N LEU A 36 -8.42 -8.16 6.18
CA LEU A 36 -9.57 -7.27 6.34
C LEU A 36 -10.90 -7.91 5.95
N THR A 37 -10.91 -9.02 5.20
CA THR A 37 -12.13 -9.64 4.65
C THR A 37 -12.39 -11.05 5.16
N LEU A 38 -11.36 -11.87 5.33
CA LEU A 38 -11.47 -13.29 5.70
C LEU A 38 -11.38 -13.48 7.22
N PRO A 39 -12.40 -14.05 7.88
CA PRO A 39 -12.33 -14.40 9.30
C PRO A 39 -11.20 -15.39 9.60
N GLY A 40 -10.45 -15.16 10.69
CA GLY A 40 -9.40 -16.07 11.14
C GLY A 40 -8.08 -16.02 10.35
N TYR A 41 -7.93 -15.08 9.41
CA TYR A 41 -6.67 -14.93 8.66
C TYR A 41 -5.53 -14.40 9.56
N GLY A 42 -4.35 -15.01 9.47
CA GLY A 42 -3.25 -14.82 10.45
C GLY A 42 -2.62 -13.42 10.55
N TRP A 43 -3.04 -12.44 9.75
CA TRP A 43 -2.52 -11.06 9.72
C TRP A 43 -3.44 -10.03 10.38
N GLN A 44 -4.59 -10.44 10.92
CA GLN A 44 -5.63 -9.53 11.42
C GLN A 44 -5.16 -8.51 12.48
N HIS A 45 -4.11 -8.82 13.24
CA HIS A 45 -3.56 -7.95 14.27
C HIS A 45 -2.34 -7.12 13.82
N HIS A 46 -1.88 -7.29 12.57
CA HIS A 46 -0.70 -6.62 12.04
C HIS A 46 -0.91 -5.09 11.96
N PRO A 47 0.09 -4.24 12.29
CA PRO A 47 -0.04 -2.78 12.24
C PRO A 47 -0.58 -2.24 10.91
N VAL A 48 -0.06 -2.72 9.78
CA VAL A 48 -0.57 -2.32 8.45
C VAL A 48 -2.06 -2.65 8.24
N VAL A 49 -2.57 -3.74 8.82
CA VAL A 49 -3.99 -4.09 8.73
C VAL A 49 -4.83 -3.11 9.54
N ARG A 50 -4.31 -2.60 10.66
CA ARG A 50 -4.98 -1.54 11.45
C ARG A 50 -5.04 -0.24 10.66
N MET A 51 -3.94 0.16 10.03
CA MET A 51 -3.83 1.38 9.21
C MET A 51 -4.85 1.43 8.07
N TRP A 52 -5.11 0.28 7.42
CA TRP A 52 -6.07 0.17 6.30
C TRP A 52 -7.49 -0.26 6.70
N ARG A 53 -7.75 -0.47 7.99
CA ARG A 53 -9.09 -0.87 8.46
C ARG A 53 -10.10 0.24 8.18
N GLY A 54 -11.24 -0.13 7.58
CA GLY A 54 -12.28 0.81 7.13
C GLY A 54 -12.04 1.38 5.73
N PHE A 55 -10.92 1.06 5.09
CA PHE A 55 -10.51 1.65 3.80
C PHE A 55 -10.19 0.58 2.74
N ARG A 56 -10.93 -0.53 2.73
CA ARG A 56 -10.73 -1.63 1.76
C ARG A 56 -10.79 -1.16 0.29
N PRO A 57 -11.75 -0.31 -0.13
CA PRO A 57 -11.74 0.24 -1.50
C PRO A 57 -10.48 1.04 -1.83
N ALA A 58 -9.97 1.86 -0.90
CA ALA A 58 -8.73 2.61 -1.09
C ALA A 58 -7.49 1.70 -1.15
N LEU A 59 -7.47 0.62 -0.37
CA LEU A 59 -6.42 -0.41 -0.46
C LEU A 59 -6.43 -1.11 -1.83
N MET A 60 -7.60 -1.31 -2.43
CA MET A 60 -7.71 -1.84 -3.79
C MET A 60 -7.17 -0.85 -4.83
N ALA A 61 -7.43 0.45 -4.67
CA ALA A 61 -6.83 1.47 -5.53
C ALA A 61 -5.29 1.48 -5.43
N TYR A 62 -4.73 1.28 -4.23
CA TYR A 62 -3.30 1.06 -4.04
C TYR A 62 -2.80 -0.20 -4.73
N GLN A 63 -3.51 -1.33 -4.59
CA GLN A 63 -3.19 -2.58 -5.30
C GLN A 63 -3.13 -2.35 -6.81
N ASP A 64 -4.05 -1.58 -7.37
CA ASP A 64 -4.10 -1.30 -8.80
C ASP A 64 -2.89 -0.49 -9.26
N ALA A 65 -2.52 0.58 -8.56
CA ALA A 65 -1.32 1.35 -8.89
C ALA A 65 -0.04 0.50 -8.87
N ILE A 66 0.10 -0.38 -7.87
CA ILE A 66 1.25 -1.29 -7.75
C ILE A 66 1.26 -2.33 -8.89
N CYS A 67 0.11 -2.90 -9.21
CA CYS A 67 -0.01 -3.88 -10.30
C CYS A 67 0.16 -3.25 -11.67
N ASP A 68 -0.29 -2.01 -11.89
CA ASP A 68 -0.13 -1.30 -13.15
C ASP A 68 1.36 -1.05 -13.43
N GLU A 69 2.10 -0.54 -12.44
CA GLU A 69 3.54 -0.35 -12.56
C GLU A 69 4.26 -1.68 -12.80
N TRP A 70 3.85 -2.76 -12.11
CA TRP A 70 4.45 -4.08 -12.29
C TRP A 70 4.24 -4.63 -13.71
N VAL A 71 3.03 -4.49 -14.24
CA VAL A 71 2.69 -4.91 -15.62
C VAL A 71 3.38 -4.02 -16.65
N ALA A 72 3.45 -2.71 -16.41
CA ALA A 72 4.17 -1.77 -17.28
C ALA A 72 5.66 -2.11 -17.41
N ARG A 73 6.27 -2.68 -16.37
CA ARG A 73 7.64 -3.23 -16.39
C ARG A 73 7.78 -4.58 -17.11
N GLY A 74 6.72 -5.08 -17.74
CA GLY A 74 6.73 -6.30 -18.55
C GLY A 74 6.53 -7.59 -17.76
N HIS A 75 6.01 -7.52 -16.53
CA HIS A 75 5.77 -8.70 -15.72
C HIS A 75 4.30 -9.13 -15.68
N ALA A 76 4.07 -10.44 -15.59
CA ALA A 76 2.72 -10.97 -15.37
C ALA A 76 2.22 -10.72 -13.94
N ASP A 77 0.94 -10.41 -13.81
CA ASP A 77 0.26 -10.24 -12.53
C ASP A 77 -0.85 -11.28 -12.30
N THR A 78 -0.98 -11.74 -11.05
CA THR A 78 -2.15 -12.51 -10.61
C THR A 78 -2.71 -12.01 -9.27
N CYS A 79 -2.14 -10.95 -8.70
CA CYS A 79 -2.53 -10.44 -7.38
C CYS A 79 -3.72 -9.51 -7.48
N ARG A 80 -3.82 -8.69 -8.54
CA ARG A 80 -4.94 -7.76 -8.78
C ARG A 80 -6.27 -8.48 -8.71
N VAL A 81 -6.45 -9.50 -9.56
CA VAL A 81 -7.73 -10.22 -9.68
C VAL A 81 -8.13 -10.92 -8.38
N LYS A 82 -7.15 -11.42 -7.62
CA LYS A 82 -7.40 -12.07 -6.33
C LYS A 82 -7.79 -11.04 -5.25
N THR A 83 -7.16 -9.87 -5.28
CA THR A 83 -7.46 -8.80 -4.32
C THR A 83 -8.84 -8.23 -4.56
N LEU A 84 -9.23 -8.05 -5.84
CA LEU A 84 -10.58 -7.65 -6.21
C LEU A 84 -11.61 -8.72 -5.79
N ALA A 85 -11.32 -10.00 -6.02
CA ALA A 85 -12.21 -11.08 -5.58
C ALA A 85 -12.38 -11.11 -4.05
N ASP A 86 -11.31 -10.86 -3.28
CA ASP A 86 -11.39 -10.78 -1.82
C ASP A 86 -12.16 -9.52 -1.36
N LEU A 87 -12.06 -8.39 -2.09
CA LEU A 87 -12.84 -7.17 -1.85
C LEU A 87 -14.34 -7.42 -2.09
N ASP A 88 -14.70 -8.08 -3.21
CA ASP A 88 -16.09 -8.35 -3.59
C ASP A 88 -16.81 -9.34 -2.64
N LEU A 89 -16.09 -9.96 -1.69
CA LEU A 89 -16.71 -10.67 -0.56
C LEU A 89 -17.50 -9.72 0.38
N VAL A 90 -17.23 -8.42 0.31
CA VAL A 90 -18.00 -7.35 0.93
C VAL A 90 -18.62 -6.51 -0.19
N PRO A 91 -19.85 -6.84 -0.65
CA PRO A 91 -20.43 -6.25 -1.85
C PRO A 91 -20.45 -4.72 -1.86
N GLU A 92 -20.72 -4.09 -0.72
CA GLU A 92 -20.77 -2.63 -0.58
C GLU A 92 -19.41 -1.98 -0.88
N ASP A 93 -18.31 -2.60 -0.43
CA ASP A 93 -16.96 -2.11 -0.67
C ASP A 93 -16.54 -2.31 -2.13
N GLY A 94 -16.88 -3.46 -2.72
CA GLY A 94 -16.62 -3.73 -4.15
C GLY A 94 -17.38 -2.77 -5.06
N GLU A 95 -18.63 -2.45 -4.73
CA GLU A 95 -19.42 -1.45 -5.46
C GLU A 95 -18.88 -0.02 -5.28
N ALA A 96 -18.54 0.37 -4.04
CA ALA A 96 -17.94 1.67 -3.75
C ALA A 96 -16.66 1.87 -4.55
N TYR A 97 -15.78 0.85 -4.56
CA TYR A 97 -14.56 0.84 -5.37
C TYR A 97 -14.84 1.08 -6.85
N ARG A 98 -15.76 0.30 -7.44
CA ARG A 98 -16.11 0.42 -8.87
C ARG A 98 -16.73 1.77 -9.23
N ARG A 99 -17.42 2.44 -8.31
CA ARG A 99 -17.95 3.80 -8.51
C ARG A 99 -16.88 4.89 -8.32
N GLY A 100 -15.74 4.57 -7.71
CA GLY A 100 -14.76 5.57 -7.28
C GLY A 100 -15.25 6.46 -6.12
N ASP A 101 -16.25 5.99 -5.37
CA ASP A 101 -16.90 6.73 -4.29
C ASP A 101 -16.68 6.01 -2.96
N PHE A 102 -15.54 6.30 -2.35
CA PHE A 102 -15.12 5.74 -1.07
C PHE A 102 -14.21 6.73 -0.34
N PRO A 103 -14.19 6.71 1.00
CA PRO A 103 -13.32 7.59 1.75
C PRO A 103 -11.86 7.20 1.56
N TRP A 104 -10.98 8.20 1.44
CA TRP A 104 -9.55 8.00 1.55
C TRP A 104 -9.11 8.11 3.01
N PRO A 105 -8.16 7.28 3.45
CA PRO A 105 -7.51 7.50 4.74
C PRO A 105 -6.86 8.88 4.79
N ALA A 106 -7.05 9.63 5.88
CA ALA A 106 -6.51 10.98 6.03
C ALA A 106 -4.98 11.06 5.88
N TRP A 107 -4.29 9.98 6.24
CA TRP A 107 -2.85 9.87 6.15
C TRP A 107 -2.30 9.70 4.71
N ILE A 108 -3.16 9.58 3.70
CA ILE A 108 -2.74 9.57 2.28
C ILE A 108 -2.09 10.89 1.86
N GLY A 109 -2.45 12.00 2.50
CA GLY A 109 -1.83 13.31 2.29
C GLY A 109 -0.88 13.74 3.42
N ASP A 110 -0.52 12.84 4.33
CA ASP A 110 0.31 13.16 5.49
C ASP A 110 1.80 13.06 5.13
N GLU A 111 2.45 14.22 5.06
CA GLU A 111 3.87 14.30 4.71
C GLU A 111 4.78 13.63 5.75
N GLU A 112 4.39 13.55 7.03
CA GLU A 112 5.18 12.84 8.04
C GLU A 112 5.22 11.33 7.74
N LEU A 113 4.08 10.77 7.32
CA LEU A 113 4.01 9.39 6.85
C LEU A 113 4.92 9.17 5.64
N HIS A 114 4.81 10.03 4.62
CA HIS A 114 5.62 9.92 3.40
C HIS A 114 7.12 10.00 3.69
N ARG A 115 7.55 10.95 4.54
CA ARG A 115 8.94 11.08 4.99
C ARG A 115 9.43 9.82 5.69
N SER A 116 8.63 9.24 6.58
CA SER A 116 8.99 7.99 7.26
C SER A 116 9.15 6.81 6.28
N HIS A 117 8.36 6.78 5.21
CA HIS A 117 8.43 5.78 4.15
C HIS A 117 9.68 5.96 3.27
N ARG A 118 10.02 7.19 2.89
CA ARG A 118 11.27 7.52 2.18
C ARG A 118 12.49 7.13 3.00
N SER A 119 12.50 7.45 4.29
CA SER A 119 13.55 7.04 5.23
C SER A 119 13.67 5.50 5.34
N ASN A 120 12.55 4.78 5.34
CA ASN A 120 12.58 3.31 5.31
C ASN A 120 13.18 2.77 4.02
N LEU A 121 12.81 3.31 2.86
CA LEU A 121 13.40 2.93 1.58
C LEU A 121 14.91 3.18 1.58
N LEU A 122 15.36 4.32 2.11
CA LEU A 122 16.78 4.64 2.25
C LEU A 122 17.53 3.60 3.11
N ARG A 123 16.99 3.18 4.26
CA ARG A 123 17.57 2.06 5.05
C ARG A 123 17.65 0.75 4.28
N LYS A 124 16.70 0.54 3.38
CA LYS A 124 16.59 -0.71 2.63
C LYS A 124 17.62 -0.77 1.52
N ASP A 125 17.95 0.35 0.90
CA ASP A 125 19.04 0.48 -0.08
C ASP A 125 19.52 1.95 -0.15
N PRO A 126 20.61 2.30 0.56
CA PRO A 126 21.08 3.68 0.64
C PRO A 126 21.52 4.27 -0.68
N VAL A 127 21.99 3.44 -1.62
CA VAL A 127 22.50 3.90 -2.92
C VAL A 127 21.32 4.15 -3.86
N LEU A 128 20.40 3.21 -3.95
CA LEU A 128 19.28 3.31 -4.88
C LEU A 128 18.31 4.44 -4.50
N TYR A 129 18.10 4.65 -3.20
CA TYR A 129 17.10 5.61 -2.71
C TYR A 129 17.70 6.96 -2.28
N ALA A 130 19.00 7.21 -2.50
CA ALA A 130 19.69 8.43 -2.09
C ALA A 130 19.00 9.70 -2.61
N GLU A 131 18.66 9.75 -3.90
CA GLU A 131 18.01 10.92 -4.50
C GLU A 131 16.56 11.08 -4.02
N LEU A 132 15.82 9.97 -4.01
CA LEU A 132 14.43 9.96 -3.56
C LEU A 132 14.27 10.43 -2.11
N ALA A 133 15.19 10.03 -1.24
CA ALA A 133 15.14 10.29 0.20
C ALA A 133 16.13 11.39 0.63
N ALA A 134 16.55 12.27 -0.28
CA ALA A 134 17.53 13.32 0.01
C ALA A 134 17.07 14.32 1.09
N ASP A 135 15.76 14.40 1.35
CA ASP A 135 15.14 15.33 2.31
C ASP A 135 14.89 14.74 3.71
N VAL A 136 15.28 13.48 3.94
CA VAL A 136 15.03 12.75 5.19
C VAL A 136 16.29 12.03 5.69
N PRO A 137 16.49 11.93 7.02
CA PRO A 137 17.51 11.05 7.56
C PRO A 137 17.10 9.57 7.41
N ASP A 138 18.05 8.64 7.51
CA ASP A 138 17.81 7.20 7.38
C ASP A 138 17.30 6.54 8.67
N ASP A 139 17.09 7.28 9.75
CA ASP A 139 16.75 6.74 11.06
C ASP A 139 15.33 7.06 11.55
N LEU A 140 14.50 7.74 10.74
CA LEU A 140 13.14 8.11 11.15
C LEU A 140 12.33 6.90 11.64
N PRO A 141 11.58 7.03 12.75
CA PRO A 141 10.70 5.97 13.23
C PRO A 141 9.57 5.73 12.23
N TYR A 142 9.01 4.52 12.26
CA TYR A 142 7.87 4.19 11.41
C TYR A 142 6.63 4.93 11.91
N VAL A 143 5.99 5.70 11.04
CA VAL A 143 4.68 6.30 11.32
C VAL A 143 3.59 5.29 10.98
N TRP A 144 2.95 4.72 12.00
CA TRP A 144 1.78 3.87 11.85
C TRP A 144 0.54 4.70 12.18
N PRO A 145 -0.25 5.12 11.18
CA PRO A 145 -1.53 5.75 11.45
C PRO A 145 -2.41 4.80 12.25
N ALA A 146 -2.98 5.28 13.35
CA ALA A 146 -4.09 4.58 13.96
C ALA A 146 -5.23 4.50 12.94
N ALA A 147 -6.06 3.46 13.02
CA ALA A 147 -7.29 3.42 12.24
C ALA A 147 -8.05 4.72 12.51
N SER A 148 -8.39 5.48 11.46
CA SER A 148 -9.33 6.59 11.61
C SER A 148 -10.63 6.00 12.14
N VAL A 149 -11.07 6.50 13.29
CA VAL A 149 -12.36 6.17 13.91
C VAL A 149 -13.52 6.61 13.06
#